data_AF-A0A7D9D351-F1
#
_entry.id   AF-A0A7D9D351-F1
#
_cell.length_a   1.000
_cell.length_b   1.000
_cell.length_c   1.000
_cell.angle_alpha   90.00
_cell.angle_beta   90.00
_cell.angle_gamma   90.00
#
_symmetry.space_group_name_H-M   'P 1'
#
loop_
_entity.id
_entity.type
_entity.pdbx_description
1 polymer ?
#
loop_
_entity_poly.entity_id
_entity_poly.type
_entity_poly.pdbx_seq_one_letter_code
_entity_poly.pdbx_strand_id
1 'polypeptide(L)'
;MFNYPEDIRKAIYTTNAIESLNRLIRKAIKKRKLFPTDDSAKTVIYLAIQDASKRWTMPICNWKLVLNRFMIEFEDRLVDYV
;
A
#
# COMPACT_ATOMS: atom_id res chain seq x y z
N MET A 1 5.84 -7.26 -20.44
CA MET A 1 5.75 -6.19 -19.41
C MET A 1 4.45 -5.37 -19.51
N PHE A 2 3.45 -5.81 -20.31
CA PHE A 2 2.17 -5.11 -20.49
C PHE A 2 0.96 -6.05 -20.38
N ASN A 3 1.08 -7.12 -19.57
CA ASN A 3 0.02 -8.13 -19.47
C ASN A 3 -1.25 -7.58 -18.81
N TYR A 4 -1.18 -6.39 -18.21
CA TYR A 4 -2.32 -5.74 -17.58
C TYR A 4 -2.82 -4.55 -18.41
N PRO A 5 -4.16 -4.37 -18.50
CA PRO A 5 -4.80 -3.16 -19.01
C PRO A 5 -4.28 -1.88 -18.31
N GLU A 6 -4.35 -0.74 -19.00
CA GLU A 6 -3.86 0.56 -18.51
C GLU A 6 -4.45 0.92 -17.13
N ASP A 7 -5.73 0.64 -16.90
CA ASP A 7 -6.41 0.93 -15.62
C ASP A 7 -5.79 0.16 -14.43
N ILE A 8 -5.46 -1.11 -14.64
CA ILE A 8 -4.82 -1.96 -13.63
C ILE A 8 -3.35 -1.56 -13.46
N ARG A 9 -2.66 -1.28 -14.56
CA ARG A 9 -1.26 -0.80 -14.52
C ARG A 9 -1.12 0.49 -13.72
N LYS A 10 -2.03 1.44 -13.91
CA LYS A 10 -2.01 2.69 -13.15
C LYS A 10 -2.20 2.44 -11.66
N ALA A 11 -3.08 1.53 -11.25
CA ALA A 11 -3.22 1.17 -9.84
C ALA A 11 -1.95 0.52 -9.27
N ILE A 12 -1.36 -0.46 -9.97
CA ILE A 12 -0.20 -1.24 -9.50
C ILE A 12 1.09 -0.42 -9.51
N TYR A 13 1.35 0.31 -10.60
CA TYR A 13 2.63 0.99 -10.82
C TYR A 13 2.68 2.40 -10.23
N THR A 14 1.65 2.84 -9.50
CA THR A 14 1.78 4.07 -8.71
C THR A 14 2.77 3.86 -7.57
N THR A 15 4.00 4.32 -7.75
CA THR A 15 5.04 4.26 -6.72
C THR A 15 4.71 5.15 -5.51
N ASN A 16 3.82 6.14 -5.70
CA ASN A 16 3.39 7.11 -4.68
C ASN A 16 2.95 6.46 -3.36
N ALA A 17 2.25 5.33 -3.38
CA ALA A 17 1.78 4.66 -2.16
C ALA A 17 2.96 4.09 -1.35
N ILE A 18 3.86 3.37 -2.02
CA ILE A 18 5.04 2.75 -1.41
C ILE A 18 6.03 3.83 -0.96
N GLU A 19 6.28 4.85 -1.80
CA GLU A 19 7.17 5.97 -1.50
C GLU A 19 6.66 6.79 -0.30
N SER A 20 5.35 7.07 -0.26
CA SER A 20 4.72 7.77 0.86
C SER A 20 4.92 7.02 2.18
N LEU A 21 4.69 5.71 2.20
CA LEU A 21 4.93 4.87 3.38
C LEU A 21 6.42 4.86 3.77
N ASN A 22 7.31 4.64 2.81
CA ASN A 22 8.76 4.64 3.04
C ASN A 22 9.25 5.97 3.62
N ARG A 23 8.69 7.09 3.16
CA ARG A 23 9.00 8.42 3.71
C ARG A 23 8.59 8.53 5.18
N LEU A 24 7.42 8.01 5.56
CA LEU A 24 6.94 8.00 6.95
C LEU A 24 7.83 7.12 7.84
N ILE A 25 8.18 5.92 7.38
CA ILE A 25 9.07 5.01 8.10
C ILE A 25 10.45 5.64 8.31
N ARG A 26 11.06 6.23 7.26
CA ARG A 26 12.34 6.95 7.37
C ARG A 26 12.26 8.11 8.36
N LYS A 27 11.14 8.85 8.38
CA LYS A 27 10.92 9.94 9.35
C LYS A 27 10.85 9.43 10.79
N ALA A 28 10.18 8.31 11.02
CA ALA A 28 10.08 7.69 12.34
C ALA A 28 11.44 7.18 12.84
N ILE A 29 12.21 6.54 11.95
CA ILE A 29 13.54 6.03 12.25
C ILE A 29 14.56 7.16 12.45
N LYS A 30 14.51 8.24 11.65
CA LYS A 30 15.46 9.37 11.76
C LYS A 30 15.45 10.03 13.15
N LYS A 31 14.33 9.97 13.87
CA LYS A 31 14.24 10.46 15.25
C LYS A 31 15.01 9.60 16.26
N ARG A 32 15.33 8.34 15.93
CA ARG A 32 16.01 7.37 16.80
C ARG A 32 17.28 6.86 16.11
N LYS A 33 18.45 7.36 16.52
CA LYS A 33 19.73 6.99 15.90
C LYS A 33 20.18 5.55 16.18
N LEU A 34 19.71 4.94 17.28
CA LEU A 34 20.05 3.57 17.66
C LEU A 34 18.82 2.87 18.23
N PHE A 35 18.72 1.57 17.99
CA PHE A 35 17.71 0.69 18.59
C PHE A 35 18.41 -0.30 19.54
N PRO A 36 17.95 -0.44 20.79
CA PRO A 36 18.53 -1.38 21.74
C PRO A 36 18.40 -2.86 21.33
N THR A 37 17.29 -3.22 20.68
CA THR A 37 16.98 -4.58 20.21
C THR A 37 16.24 -4.54 18.88
N ASP A 38 16.25 -5.64 18.12
CA ASP A 38 15.49 -5.78 16.87
C ASP A 38 13.98 -5.61 17.10
N ASP A 39 13.45 -6.15 18.21
CA ASP A 39 12.05 -5.99 18.56
C ASP A 39 11.67 -4.52 18.79
N SER A 40 12.55 -3.73 19.41
CA SER A 40 12.31 -2.30 19.59
C SER A 40 12.23 -1.55 18.25
N ALA A 41 13.00 -1.99 17.24
CA ALA A 41 12.93 -1.43 15.89
C ALA A 41 11.61 -1.82 15.21
N LYS A 42 11.21 -3.09 15.30
CA LYS A 42 9.92 -3.59 14.78
C LYS A 42 8.74 -2.85 15.37
N THR A 43 8.72 -2.63 16.70
CA THR A 43 7.64 -1.88 17.36
C THR A 43 7.53 -0.45 16.81
N VAL A 44 8.66 0.23 16.58
CA VAL A 44 8.64 1.60 16.03
C VAL A 44 8.10 1.62 14.60
N ILE A 45 8.47 0.65 13.77
CA ILE A 45 7.93 0.51 12.41
C ILE A 45 6.43 0.22 12.47
N TYR A 46 5.99 -0.70 13.32
CA TYR A 46 4.58 -1.03 13.52
C TYR A 46 3.75 0.20 13.89
N LEU A 47 4.20 0.99 14.86
CA LEU A 47 3.52 2.21 15.28
C LEU A 47 3.48 3.27 14.17
N ALA A 48 4.54 3.39 13.37
CA ALA A 48 4.58 4.29 12.23
C ALA A 48 3.57 3.88 11.13
N ILE A 49 3.45 2.58 10.86
CA ILE A 49 2.44 2.04 9.93
C ILE A 49 1.04 2.28 10.47
N GLN A 50 0.81 2.03 11.76
CA GLN A 50 -0.50 2.24 12.39
C GLN A 50 -0.93 3.72 12.31
N ASP A 51 -0.01 4.67 12.53
CA ASP A 51 -0.31 6.10 12.36
C ASP A 51 -0.55 6.49 10.90
N ALA A 52 0.22 5.91 9.97
CA ALA A 52 0.02 6.11 8.53
C ALA A 52 -1.36 5.60 8.08
N SER A 53 -1.77 4.42 8.56
CA SER A 53 -3.04 3.79 8.23
C SER A 53 -4.24 4.65 8.62
N LYS A 54 -4.15 5.43 9.71
CA LYS A 54 -5.22 6.36 10.12
C LYS A 54 -5.49 7.45 9.08
N ARG A 55 -4.51 7.75 8.22
CA ARG A 55 -4.61 8.78 7.18
C ARG A 55 -5.04 8.21 5.83
N TRP A 56 -5.07 6.89 5.67
CA TRP A 56 -5.53 6.21 4.46
C TRP A 56 -7.06 6.09 4.44
N THR A 57 -7.72 7.24 4.48
CA THR A 57 -9.19 7.34 4.44
C THR A 57 -9.73 7.54 3.02
N MET A 58 -8.88 7.97 2.09
CA MET A 58 -9.30 8.26 0.73
C MET A 58 -9.26 6.99 -0.13
N PRO A 59 -10.36 6.65 -0.83
CA PRO A 59 -10.40 5.50 -1.72
C PRO A 59 -9.47 5.72 -2.93
N ILE A 60 -8.99 4.62 -3.51
CA ILE A 60 -8.18 4.66 -4.72
C ILE A 60 -9.01 5.31 -5.84
N CYS A 61 -8.43 6.30 -6.52
CA CYS A 61 -9.10 6.98 -7.65
C CYS A 61 -9.47 5.95 -8.72
N ASN A 62 -10.72 6.02 -9.21
CA ASN A 62 -11.28 5.10 -10.20
C ASN A 62 -11.29 3.61 -9.78
N TRP A 63 -11.27 3.31 -8.48
CA TRP A 63 -11.25 1.92 -7.99
C TRP A 63 -12.36 1.05 -8.56
N LYS A 64 -13.59 1.58 -8.69
CA LYS A 64 -14.72 0.82 -9.26
C LYS A 64 -14.47 0.36 -10.69
N LEU A 65 -13.87 1.20 -11.53
CA LEU A 65 -13.53 0.85 -12.91
C LEU A 65 -12.45 -0.23 -12.95
N VAL A 66 -11.42 -0.07 -12.12
CA VAL A 66 -10.31 -1.02 -12.00
C VAL A 66 -10.83 -2.38 -11.49
N LEU A 67 -11.74 -2.37 -10.51
CA LEU A 67 -12.36 -3.57 -9.95
C LEU A 67 -13.21 -4.31 -10.98
N ASN A 68 -14.03 -3.60 -11.77
CA ASN A 68 -14.75 -4.21 -12.89
C ASN A 68 -13.79 -4.88 -13.89
N ARG A 69 -12.63 -4.26 -14.14
CA ARG A 69 -11.62 -4.85 -15.02
C ARG A 69 -10.96 -6.08 -14.41
N PHE A 70 -10.71 -6.07 -13.11
CA PHE A 70 -10.22 -7.24 -12.37
C PHE A 70 -11.24 -8.39 -12.36
N MET A 71 -12.53 -8.09 -12.24
CA MET A 71 -13.59 -9.11 -12.31
C MET A 71 -13.61 -9.82 -13.65
N ILE A 72 -13.44 -9.09 -14.77
CA ILE A 72 -13.41 -9.69 -16.12
C ILE A 72 -12.12 -10.50 -16.36
N GLU A 73 -10.97 -10.01 -15.90
CA GLU A 73 -9.68 -10.68 -16.12
C GLU A 73 -9.46 -11.88 -15.18
N PHE A 74 -10.11 -11.88 -14.01
CA PHE A 74 -9.94 -12.87 -12.95
C PHE A 74 -11.27 -13.36 -12.39
N GLU A 75 -12.21 -13.73 -13.28
CA GLU A 75 -13.57 -14.16 -12.94
C GLU A 75 -13.57 -15.21 -11.82
N ASP A 76 -12.74 -16.25 -11.92
CA ASP A 76 -12.71 -17.37 -10.98
C ASP A 76 -12.11 -17.05 -9.58
N ARG A 77 -11.42 -15.91 -9.42
CA ARG A 77 -10.69 -15.59 -8.17
C ARG A 77 -11.43 -14.64 -7.25
N LEU A 78 -12.40 -13.90 -7.78
CA LEU A 78 -13.08 -12.83 -7.06
C LEU A 78 -14.50 -13.19 -6.63
N VAL A 79 -15.01 -14.37 -7.01
CA VAL A 79 -16.35 -14.85 -6.64
C VAL A 79 -16.62 -14.81 -5.13
N ASP A 80 -15.61 -15.11 -4.31
CA ASP A 80 -15.73 -15.14 -2.84
C ASP A 80 -15.59 -13.77 -2.17
N TYR A 81 -15.21 -12.73 -2.92
CA TYR A 81 -14.87 -11.40 -2.40
C TYR A 81 -15.80 -10.28 -2.92
N VAL A 82 -16.78 -10.62 -3.74
CA VAL A 82 -17.90 -9.74 -4.17
C VAL A 82 -19.07 -9.91 -3.22
#